data_AF-A0A434MDJ2-F1
#
_entry.id   AF-A0A434MDJ2-F1
#
_cell.length_a   1.000
_cell.length_b   1.000
_cell.length_c   1.000
_cell.angle_alpha   90.00
_cell.angle_beta   90.00
_cell.angle_gamma   90.00
#
_symmetry.space_group_name_H-M   'P 1'
#
loop_
_entity.id
_entity.type
_entity.pdbx_description
1 polymer ?
#
loop_
_entity_poly.entity_id
_entity_poly.type
_entity_poly.pdbx_seq_one_letter_code
_entity_poly.pdbx_strand_id
1 'polypeptide(L)'
;MRMSNAARQDARLLHSRAGCIASPFAHWLDRDDVRRGGGPPSRYGFSLLAAEGASIPGFGKALARELSPVRVTVVMAGLVDTPINSARREQSAKSAETSLPARRFGQPEDLADAIIFAMRNPYTTGGILVVDGGLLIA
;
A
#
# COMPACT_ATOMS: atom_id res chain seq x y z
N MET A 1 8.79 -9.75 29.06
CA MET A 1 8.47 -11.15 28.66
C MET A 1 9.44 -11.55 27.55
N ARG A 2 10.46 -12.36 27.85
CA ARG A 2 11.54 -12.71 26.90
C ARG A 2 11.02 -13.72 25.89
N MET A 3 10.90 -13.34 24.62
CA MET A 3 10.58 -14.28 23.54
C MET A 3 11.70 -15.32 23.38
N SER A 4 11.31 -16.60 23.35
CA SER A 4 12.14 -17.78 23.12
C SER A 4 12.94 -17.69 21.81
N ASN A 5 14.16 -18.24 21.80
CA ASN A 5 15.05 -18.28 20.63
C ASN A 5 14.41 -18.92 19.38
N ALA A 6 13.41 -19.80 19.55
CA ALA A 6 12.69 -20.43 18.43
C ALA A 6 11.84 -19.42 17.63
N ALA A 7 11.15 -18.49 18.31
CA ALA A 7 10.32 -17.48 17.65
C ALA A 7 11.15 -16.47 16.83
N ARG A 8 12.43 -16.27 17.20
CA ARG A 8 13.37 -15.42 16.44
C ARG A 8 13.89 -16.10 15.17
N GLN A 9 14.00 -17.43 15.15
CA GLN A 9 14.39 -18.19 13.96
C GLN A 9 13.27 -18.25 12.91
N ASP A 10 12.02 -18.44 13.34
CA ASP A 10 10.87 -18.44 12.42
C ASP A 10 10.62 -17.07 11.78
N ALA A 11 10.81 -15.98 12.52
CA ALA A 11 10.70 -14.62 11.98
C ALA A 11 11.76 -14.31 10.89
N ARG A 12 12.97 -14.88 11.01
CA ARG A 12 14.03 -14.78 9.99
C ARG A 12 13.72 -15.60 8.74
N LEU A 13 13.09 -16.77 8.89
CA LEU A 13 12.67 -17.60 7.75
C LEU A 13 11.50 -16.96 6.99
N LEU A 14 10.55 -16.33 7.69
CA LEU A 14 9.45 -15.54 7.10
C LEU A 14 9.96 -14.31 6.33
N HIS A 15 11.00 -13.63 6.83
CA HIS A 15 11.66 -12.55 6.10
C HIS A 15 12.40 -13.01 4.83
N SER A 16 12.89 -14.26 4.80
CA SER A 16 13.66 -14.77 3.64
C SER A 16 12.82 -15.12 2.41
N ARG A 17 11.49 -15.09 2.50
CA ARG A 17 10.58 -15.66 1.47
C ARG A 17 9.39 -14.80 1.08
N ALA A 18 9.26 -13.58 1.61
CA ALA A 18 8.14 -12.69 1.28
C ALA A 18 8.66 -11.28 0.96
N GLY A 19 8.47 -10.84 -0.29
CA GLY A 19 8.71 -9.48 -0.72
C GLY A 19 7.39 -8.72 -0.80
N CYS A 20 7.24 -7.65 -0.04
CA CYS A 20 6.13 -6.71 -0.16
C CYS A 20 6.66 -5.39 -0.71
N ILE A 21 6.10 -4.93 -1.83
CA ILE A 21 6.37 -3.59 -2.37
C ILE A 21 5.22 -2.71 -1.92
N ALA A 22 5.51 -1.73 -1.04
CA ALA A 22 4.54 -0.79 -0.54
C ALA A 22 4.62 0.53 -1.33
N SER A 23 3.52 0.95 -1.97
CA SER A 23 3.42 2.25 -2.66
C SER A 23 2.31 3.11 -2.04
N PRO A 24 2.55 4.35 -1.61
CA PRO A 24 1.55 5.21 -0.97
C PRO A 24 0.57 5.92 -1.91
N PHE A 25 0.55 5.52 -3.19
CA PHE A 25 -0.23 6.19 -4.24
C PHE A 25 -1.25 5.24 -4.90
N ALA A 26 -1.84 4.36 -4.09
CA ALA A 26 -2.95 3.45 -4.47
C ALA A 26 -4.03 4.09 -5.31
N HIS A 27 -4.43 5.29 -4.90
CA HIS A 27 -5.67 5.89 -5.34
C HIS A 27 -5.61 6.48 -6.75
N TRP A 28 -4.42 6.65 -7.32
CA TRP A 28 -4.23 7.23 -8.65
C TRP A 28 -4.34 6.19 -9.77
N LEU A 29 -4.49 4.91 -9.42
CA LEU A 29 -4.40 3.78 -10.36
C LEU A 29 -5.73 3.14 -10.69
N ASP A 30 -6.82 3.71 -10.19
CA ASP A 30 -8.13 3.28 -10.66
C ASP A 30 -8.26 3.57 -12.16
N ARG A 31 -8.57 2.54 -12.94
CA ARG A 31 -8.68 2.63 -14.41
C ARG A 31 -9.80 3.60 -14.82
N ASP A 32 -10.77 3.81 -13.94
CA ASP A 32 -11.90 4.69 -14.20
C ASP A 32 -11.56 6.16 -13.96
N ASP A 33 -10.58 6.49 -13.10
CA ASP A 33 -10.18 7.87 -12.84
C ASP A 33 -9.40 8.50 -13.99
N VAL A 34 -8.53 7.71 -14.64
CA VAL A 34 -7.83 8.11 -15.89
C VAL A 34 -8.83 8.39 -17.03
N ARG A 35 -9.95 7.64 -17.09
CA ARG A 35 -11.01 7.87 -18.08
C ARG A 35 -11.90 9.05 -17.75
N ARG A 36 -12.13 9.33 -16.48
CA ARG A 36 -13.01 10.41 -16.01
C ARG A 36 -12.32 11.77 -15.92
N GLY A 37 -10.99 11.82 -16.02
CA GLY A 37 -10.24 13.07 -15.86
C GLY A 37 -10.42 13.69 -14.47
N GLY A 38 -10.75 12.86 -13.46
CA GLY A 38 -11.16 13.25 -12.12
C GLY A 38 -10.01 13.39 -11.12
N GLY A 39 -8.77 13.18 -11.55
CA GLY A 39 -7.59 13.42 -10.71
C GLY A 39 -7.49 14.90 -10.31
N PRO A 40 -6.95 15.22 -9.11
CA PRO A 40 -6.69 16.60 -8.70
C PRO A 40 -5.87 17.34 -9.77
N PRO A 41 -6.03 18.67 -9.88
CA PRO A 41 -5.46 19.45 -10.97
C PRO A 41 -3.99 19.10 -11.17
N SER A 42 -3.62 18.77 -12.42
CA SER A 42 -2.26 18.39 -12.78
C SER A 42 -1.29 19.51 -12.44
N ARG A 43 -0.72 19.46 -11.24
CA ARG A 43 0.39 20.32 -10.86
C ARG A 43 1.58 19.90 -11.72
N TYR A 44 2.20 20.85 -12.41
CA TYR A 44 3.42 20.59 -13.19
C TYR A 44 4.41 19.76 -12.35
N GLY A 45 4.89 18.63 -12.90
CA GLY A 45 5.83 17.72 -12.23
C GLY A 45 5.22 16.47 -11.59
N PHE A 46 3.89 16.30 -11.55
CA PHE A 46 3.26 15.12 -10.94
C PHE A 46 3.24 13.85 -11.82
N SER A 47 3.57 13.98 -13.11
CA SER A 47 3.51 12.88 -14.08
C SER A 47 4.44 11.72 -13.74
N LEU A 48 5.63 12.00 -13.21
CA LEU A 48 6.59 10.97 -12.82
C LEU A 48 6.10 10.14 -11.63
N LEU A 49 5.52 10.81 -10.62
CA LEU A 49 4.95 10.14 -9.45
C LEU A 49 3.75 9.26 -9.83
N ALA A 50 2.89 9.75 -10.73
CA ALA A 50 1.76 8.97 -11.24
C ALA A 50 2.24 7.74 -12.05
N ALA A 51 3.26 7.92 -12.90
CA ALA A 51 3.83 6.82 -13.67
C ALA A 51 4.50 5.76 -12.78
N GLU A 52 5.24 6.19 -11.76
CA GLU A 52 5.85 5.30 -10.77
C GLU A 52 4.77 4.47 -10.07
N GLY A 53 3.75 5.13 -9.50
CA GLY A 53 2.62 4.46 -8.85
C GLY A 53 2.03 3.40 -9.76
N ALA A 54 1.78 3.75 -11.03
CA ALA A 54 1.13 2.87 -12.02
C ALA A 54 1.96 1.66 -12.41
N SER A 55 3.28 1.77 -12.34
CA SER A 55 4.19 0.71 -12.73
C SER A 55 4.24 -0.44 -11.70
N ILE A 56 4.13 -0.13 -10.41
CA ILE A 56 4.36 -1.09 -9.32
C ILE A 56 3.38 -2.28 -9.36
N PRO A 57 2.07 -2.12 -9.58
CA PRO A 57 1.15 -3.26 -9.69
C PRO A 57 1.46 -4.22 -10.84
N GLY A 58 1.84 -3.68 -12.00
CA GLY A 58 2.22 -4.49 -13.16
C GLY A 58 3.53 -5.23 -12.92
N PHE A 59 4.50 -4.54 -12.33
CA PHE A 59 5.78 -5.10 -11.95
C PHE A 59 5.65 -6.22 -10.92
N GLY A 60 4.85 -6.02 -9.86
CA GLY A 60 4.60 -7.05 -8.84
C GLY A 60 3.95 -8.32 -9.40
N LYS A 61 3.06 -8.19 -10.39
CA LYS A 61 2.46 -9.34 -11.09
C LYS A 61 3.48 -10.12 -11.92
N ALA A 62 4.37 -9.42 -12.63
CA ALA A 62 5.45 -10.06 -13.39
C ALA A 62 6.39 -10.82 -12.44
N LEU A 63 6.84 -10.16 -11.36
CA LEU A 63 7.70 -10.78 -10.34
C LEU A 63 7.05 -12.00 -9.68
N ALA A 64 5.75 -11.96 -9.40
CA ALA A 64 5.04 -13.10 -8.83
C ALA A 64 5.13 -14.36 -9.71
N ARG A 65 5.23 -14.20 -11.04
CA ARG A 65 5.43 -15.32 -11.97
C ARG A 65 6.89 -15.72 -12.06
N GLU A 66 7.80 -14.76 -12.17
CA GLU A 66 9.24 -15.00 -12.34
C GLU A 66 9.90 -15.63 -11.11
N LEU A 67 9.45 -15.26 -9.91
CA LEU A 67 10.06 -15.69 -8.65
C LEU A 67 9.42 -16.93 -8.03
N SER A 68 8.45 -17.57 -8.69
CA SER A 68 7.81 -18.79 -8.18
C SER A 68 8.87 -19.83 -7.76
N PRO A 69 8.80 -20.39 -6.52
CA PRO A 69 7.67 -20.42 -5.59
C PRO A 69 7.62 -19.27 -4.56
N VAL A 70 8.48 -18.25 -4.66
CA VAL A 70 8.42 -17.06 -3.80
C VAL A 70 7.17 -16.25 -4.15
N ARG A 71 6.42 -15.83 -3.13
CA ARG A 71 5.20 -15.06 -3.29
C ARG A 71 5.51 -13.57 -3.30
N VAL A 72 4.80 -12.84 -4.16
CA VAL A 72 4.92 -11.39 -4.27
C VAL A 72 3.52 -10.81 -4.14
N THR A 73 3.36 -9.78 -3.31
CA THR A 73 2.09 -9.05 -3.18
C THR A 73 2.42 -7.56 -3.03
N VAL A 74 1.69 -6.73 -3.76
CA VAL A 74 1.84 -5.28 -3.71
C VAL A 74 0.87 -4.74 -2.67
N VAL A 75 1.36 -3.90 -1.76
CA VAL A 75 0.52 -3.17 -0.82
C VAL A 75 0.44 -1.72 -1.28
N MET A 76 -0.76 -1.22 -1.47
CA MET A 76 -1.00 0.12 -1.96
C MET A 76 -1.64 0.94 -0.84
N ALA A 77 -0.87 1.83 -0.25
CA ALA A 77 -1.33 2.67 0.85
C ALA A 77 -2.04 3.92 0.32
N GLY A 78 -3.00 4.41 1.11
CA GLY A 78 -3.62 5.72 0.93
C GLY A 78 -3.00 6.77 1.85
N LEU A 79 -3.86 7.60 2.45
CA LEU A 79 -3.44 8.63 3.40
C LEU A 79 -3.06 8.01 4.74
N VAL A 80 -1.75 7.79 4.94
CA VAL A 80 -1.19 7.21 6.16
C VAL A 80 -0.29 8.21 6.87
N ASP A 81 -0.46 8.31 8.19
CA ASP A 81 0.30 9.15 9.10
C ASP A 81 1.76 8.69 9.18
N THR A 82 2.61 9.31 8.37
CA THR A 82 4.03 9.01 8.23
C THR A 82 4.79 10.32 8.07
N PRO A 83 6.11 10.37 8.34
CA PRO A 83 6.88 11.61 8.24
C PRO A 83 6.77 12.30 6.87
N ILE A 84 6.67 11.53 5.78
CA ILE A 84 6.49 12.05 4.42
C ILE A 84 5.14 12.75 4.22
N ASN A 85 4.12 12.40 5.00
CA ASN A 85 2.77 12.98 4.97
C ASN A 85 2.51 13.97 6.10
N SER A 86 3.51 14.31 6.92
CA SER A 86 3.36 15.21 8.09
C SER A 86 2.69 16.55 7.74
N ALA A 87 3.18 17.24 6.71
CA ALA A 87 2.59 18.50 6.23
C ALA A 87 1.14 18.33 5.73
N ARG A 88 0.83 17.19 5.11
CA ARG A 88 -0.52 16.88 4.60
C ARG A 88 -1.47 16.52 5.73
N ARG A 89 -1.00 15.88 6.80
CA ARG A 89 -1.77 15.58 8.00
C ARG A 89 -2.30 16.85 8.64
N GLU A 90 -1.43 17.84 8.85
CA GLU A 90 -1.82 19.13 9.46
C GLU A 90 -2.88 19.87 8.63
N GLN A 91 -2.76 19.84 7.30
CA GLN A 91 -3.67 20.55 6.40
C GLN A 91 -4.97 19.80 6.13
N SER A 92 -4.97 18.46 6.18
CA SER A 92 -6.07 17.64 5.69
C SER A 92 -6.70 16.73 6.75
N ALA A 93 -6.25 16.75 8.01
CA ALA A 93 -6.81 15.95 9.12
C ALA A 93 -8.35 16.02 9.17
N LYS A 94 -8.89 17.24 9.24
CA LYS A 94 -10.34 17.47 9.27
C LYS A 94 -11.06 17.00 8.01
N SER A 95 -10.42 17.16 6.85
CA SER A 95 -11.00 16.70 5.57
C SER A 95 -11.14 15.18 5.58
N ALA A 96 -10.11 14.45 6.00
CA ALA A 96 -10.13 12.99 6.05
C ALA A 96 -11.18 12.44 7.02
N GLU A 97 -11.41 13.12 8.15
CA GLU A 97 -12.48 12.76 9.10
C GLU A 97 -13.87 12.87 8.49
N THR A 98 -14.06 13.79 7.54
CA THR A 98 -15.36 14.04 6.91
C THR A 98 -15.57 13.33 5.58
N SER A 99 -14.52 13.11 4.79
CA SER A 99 -14.63 12.61 3.42
C SER A 99 -14.37 11.10 3.31
N LEU A 100 -13.50 10.53 4.15
CA LEU A 100 -13.19 9.10 4.05
C LEU A 100 -14.28 8.25 4.72
N PRO A 101 -14.64 7.09 4.14
CA PRO A 101 -15.47 6.09 4.81
C PRO A 101 -14.90 5.66 6.17
N ALA A 102 -13.59 5.53 6.29
CA ALA A 102 -12.92 5.23 7.55
C ALA A 102 -12.88 6.40 8.55
N ARG A 103 -13.21 7.63 8.11
CA ARG A 103 -13.26 8.86 8.92
C ARG A 103 -12.00 9.16 9.74
N ARG A 104 -10.84 8.72 9.25
CA ARG A 104 -9.55 8.97 9.89
C ARG A 104 -8.41 8.84 8.91
N PHE A 105 -7.26 9.39 9.26
CA PHE A 105 -6.00 9.02 8.64
C PHE A 105 -5.62 7.58 9.01
N GLY A 106 -5.07 6.85 8.03
CA GLY A 106 -4.43 5.57 8.27
C GLY A 106 -3.24 5.75 9.22
N GLN A 107 -2.95 4.72 9.99
CA GLN A 107 -1.78 4.62 10.84
C GLN A 107 -0.79 3.60 10.25
N PRO A 108 0.52 3.69 10.53
CA PRO A 108 1.50 2.72 10.05
C PRO A 108 1.13 1.26 10.37
N GLU A 109 0.43 1.05 11.49
CA GLU A 109 -0.06 -0.25 11.94
C GLU A 109 -1.08 -0.86 10.96
N ASP A 110 -1.92 -0.03 10.32
CA ASP A 110 -2.88 -0.51 9.32
C ASP A 110 -2.15 -1.15 8.10
N LEU A 111 -1.00 -0.59 7.72
CA LEU A 111 -0.16 -1.16 6.67
C LEU A 111 0.59 -2.41 7.13
N ALA A 112 1.06 -2.41 8.38
CA ALA A 112 1.72 -3.57 8.96
C ALA A 112 0.79 -4.79 9.00
N ASP A 113 -0.47 -4.59 9.41
CA ASP A 113 -1.47 -5.65 9.44
C ASP A 113 -1.78 -6.19 8.04
N ALA A 114 -1.85 -5.33 7.04
CA ALA A 114 -2.03 -5.72 5.65
C ALA A 114 -0.86 -6.56 5.11
N ILE A 115 0.37 -6.19 5.45
CA ILE A 115 1.58 -6.97 5.11
C ILE A 115 1.54 -8.34 5.81
N ILE A 116 1.22 -8.37 7.10
CA ILE A 116 1.11 -9.61 7.88
C ILE A 116 0.02 -10.52 7.29
N PHE A 117 -1.12 -9.97 6.88
CA PHE A 117 -2.18 -10.71 6.20
C PHE A 117 -1.66 -11.39 4.93
N ALA A 118 -0.97 -10.64 4.06
CA ALA A 118 -0.39 -11.18 2.83
C ALA A 118 0.70 -12.24 3.11
N MET A 119 1.48 -12.07 4.18
CA MET A 119 2.49 -13.04 4.59
C MET A 119 1.88 -14.33 5.13
N ARG A 120 0.80 -14.24 5.92
CA ARG A 120 0.16 -15.39 6.56
C ARG A 120 -0.66 -16.26 5.61
N ASN A 121 -1.13 -15.72 4.50
CA ASN A 121 -1.91 -16.48 3.52
C ASN A 121 -0.99 -17.09 2.44
N PRO A 122 -0.69 -18.41 2.46
CA PRO A 122 0.17 -19.05 1.46
C PRO A 122 -0.46 -19.10 0.07
N TYR A 123 -1.77 -18.87 -0.05
CA TYR A 123 -2.50 -18.88 -1.32
C TYR A 123 -2.62 -17.49 -1.95
N THR A 124 -2.01 -16.46 -1.35
CA THR A 124 -2.01 -15.09 -1.87
C THR A 124 -0.67 -14.75 -2.53
N THR A 125 -0.70 -14.49 -3.85
CA THR A 125 0.43 -13.99 -4.66
C THR A 125 -0.07 -13.25 -5.90
N GLY A 126 0.71 -12.34 -6.45
CA GLY A 126 0.38 -11.52 -7.63
C GLY A 126 -0.75 -10.51 -7.42
N GLY A 127 -1.26 -10.40 -6.19
CA GLY A 127 -2.34 -9.51 -5.81
C GLY A 127 -1.88 -8.11 -5.46
N ILE A 128 -2.87 -7.20 -5.42
CA ILE A 128 -2.72 -5.83 -4.96
C ILE A 128 -3.65 -5.66 -3.77
N LEU A 129 -3.11 -5.26 -2.62
CA LEU A 129 -3.85 -5.00 -1.40
C LEU A 129 -3.91 -3.50 -1.16
N VAL A 130 -5.09 -2.90 -1.34
CA VAL A 130 -5.29 -1.46 -1.13
C VAL A 130 -5.67 -1.20 0.34
N VAL A 131 -4.96 -0.28 0.98
CA VAL A 131 -5.14 0.12 2.38
C VAL A 131 -5.20 1.64 2.45
N ASP A 132 -6.39 2.20 2.24
CA ASP A 132 -6.57 3.63 2.05
C ASP A 132 -7.75 4.23 2.82
N GLY A 133 -8.45 3.42 3.63
CA GLY A 133 -9.62 3.87 4.39
C GLY A 133 -10.82 4.23 3.52
N GLY A 134 -10.84 3.79 2.25
CA GLY A 134 -11.89 4.10 1.27
C GLY A 134 -11.65 5.39 0.48
N LEU A 135 -10.41 5.90 0.46
CA LEU A 135 -10.04 7.09 -0.32
C LEU A 135 -10.39 6.98 -1.80
N LEU A 136 -10.29 5.79 -2.39
CA LEU A 136 -10.63 5.54 -3.80
C LEU A 136 -12.12 5.69 -4.15
N ILE A 137 -13.01 5.60 -3.17
CA ILE A 137 -14.46 5.60 -3.38
C ILE A 137 -15.14 6.79 -2.69
N ALA A 138 -14.34 7.66 -2.08
CA ALA A 138 -14.76 8.84 -1.32
C ALA A 138 -15.11 10.02 -2.24
#